data_AF-A0A8I1IL06-F1
#
_entry.id   AF-A0A8I1IL06-F1
#
_cell.length_a   1.000
_cell.length_b   1.000
_cell.length_c   1.000
_cell.angle_alpha   90.00
_cell.angle_beta   90.00
_cell.angle_gamma   90.00
#
_symmetry.space_group_name_H-M   'P 1'
#
loop_
_entity.id
_entity.type
_entity.pdbx_description
1 polymer ?
#
loop_
_entity_poly.entity_id
_entity_poly.type
_entity_poly.pdbx_seq_one_letter_code
_entity_poly.pdbx_strand_id
1 'polypeptide(L)'
;MTKKANKQAIIDIIRMKPVWESEEDAEKELHYYHIIDALNRKWQTIGLNVSDAIQVFEQGNDDNWTRIIEPAPYNPDLSINDLINMLDISPEAWRIRNDMQIILNTVERRNEYVNRIVNVNRESRFLLLHQMKDEYLQHDQLTYEHFMQLYAVNPVGALTMYFLQSIDIITYWEWEAAGGTCEKAIQYKREEPLMPFIQAIERAEDEARGIVSGF
;
A
#
# COMPACT_ATOMS: atom_id res chain seq x y z
N MET A 1 -21.53 14.86 -0.06
CA MET A 1 -20.40 14.82 0.90
C MET A 1 -19.13 15.03 0.12
N THR A 2 -18.33 16.03 0.49
CA THR A 2 -17.00 16.28 -0.09
C THR A 2 -16.09 15.07 0.16
N LYS A 3 -15.39 14.60 -0.88
CA LYS A 3 -14.53 13.41 -0.79
C LYS A 3 -13.24 13.81 -0.04
N LYS A 4 -13.14 13.42 1.24
CA LYS A 4 -11.94 13.66 2.06
C LYS A 4 -10.73 12.90 1.50
N ALA A 5 -9.59 13.58 1.40
CA ALA A 5 -8.33 13.01 0.95
C ALA A 5 -7.54 12.38 2.11
N ASN A 6 -7.65 12.94 3.31
CA ASN A 6 -7.17 12.34 4.56
C ASN A 6 -8.36 11.87 5.39
N LYS A 7 -8.38 10.58 5.74
CA LYS A 7 -9.39 9.96 6.60
C LYS A 7 -8.80 9.34 7.85
N GLN A 8 -7.48 9.38 8.01
CA GLN A 8 -6.81 8.84 9.19
C GLN A 8 -7.17 9.64 10.45
N ALA A 9 -7.08 8.98 11.61
CA ALA A 9 -7.29 9.64 12.88
C ALA A 9 -6.22 10.72 13.15
N ILE A 10 -6.61 11.76 13.89
CA ILE A 10 -5.72 12.77 14.44
C ILE A 10 -5.44 12.39 15.89
N ILE A 11 -4.17 12.16 16.22
CA ILE A 11 -3.71 11.82 17.57
C ILE A 11 -3.56 13.09 18.41
N ASP A 12 -2.98 14.14 17.82
CA ASP A 12 -2.73 15.41 18.48
C ASP A 12 -2.83 16.58 17.50
N ILE A 13 -3.22 17.75 17.99
CA ILE A 13 -3.28 19.00 17.23
C ILE A 13 -2.89 20.18 18.10
N ILE A 14 -1.87 20.92 17.65
CA ILE A 14 -1.28 22.03 18.40
C ILE A 14 -1.36 23.29 17.54
N ARG A 15 -1.97 24.35 18.08
CA ARG A 15 -1.95 25.70 17.48
C ARG A 15 -0.55 26.28 17.62
N MET A 16 -0.01 26.75 16.50
CA MET A 16 1.31 27.37 16.41
C MET A 16 1.16 28.89 16.30
N LYS A 17 2.22 29.57 15.91
CA LYS A 17 2.22 31.02 15.66
C LYS A 17 1.23 31.42 14.55
N PRO A 18 0.76 32.68 14.54
CA PRO A 18 0.02 33.25 13.42
C PRO A 18 0.80 33.10 12.10
N VAL A 19 0.07 32.96 10.99
CA VAL A 19 0.66 32.90 9.64
C VAL A 19 1.24 34.27 9.26
N TRP A 20 0.59 35.35 9.69
CA TRP A 20 1.04 36.74 9.59
C TRP A 20 0.68 37.49 10.86
N GLU A 21 1.44 38.54 11.18
CA GLU A 21 1.11 39.45 12.29
C GLU A 21 -0.05 40.36 11.86
N SER A 22 -1.12 40.42 12.65
CA SER A 22 -2.27 41.32 12.43
C SER A 22 -2.27 42.43 13.47
N GLU A 23 -2.61 43.65 13.04
CA GLU A 23 -2.85 44.80 13.94
C GLU A 23 -4.31 44.84 14.46
N GLU A 24 -5.21 44.00 13.94
CA GLU A 24 -6.63 43.88 14.32
C GLU A 24 -6.95 42.55 15.04
N ASP A 25 -8.12 42.52 15.72
CA ASP A 25 -8.72 41.43 16.52
C ASP A 25 -8.13 40.02 16.31
N ALA A 26 -7.43 39.54 17.34
CA ALA A 26 -6.78 38.22 17.40
C ALA A 26 -7.72 37.01 17.18
N GLU A 27 -9.04 37.20 17.24
CA GLU A 27 -10.04 36.14 16.99
C GLU A 27 -10.20 35.77 15.51
N LYS A 28 -9.67 36.58 14.56
CA LYS A 28 -9.73 36.30 13.12
C LYS A 28 -8.38 35.98 12.49
N GLU A 29 -7.35 35.81 13.29
CA GLU A 29 -6.01 35.52 12.79
C GLU A 29 -5.88 34.07 12.32
N LEU A 30 -5.34 33.90 11.11
CA LEU A 30 -4.99 32.59 10.59
C LEU A 30 -3.72 32.08 11.30
N HIS A 31 -3.76 30.83 11.76
CA HIS A 31 -2.66 30.20 12.47
C HIS A 31 -2.15 28.98 11.73
N TYR A 32 -0.86 28.70 11.88
CA TYR A 32 -0.34 27.37 11.60
C TYR A 32 -0.81 26.39 12.68
N TYR A 33 -1.02 25.14 12.29
CA TYR A 33 -1.29 24.03 13.18
C TYR A 33 -0.34 22.88 12.88
N HIS A 34 0.13 22.23 13.94
CA HIS A 34 0.82 20.95 13.82
C HIS A 34 -0.15 19.83 14.17
N ILE A 35 -0.30 18.86 13.28
CA ILE A 35 -1.14 17.68 13.46
C ILE A 35 -0.25 16.45 13.52
N ILE A 36 -0.45 15.61 14.52
CA ILE A 36 0.11 14.26 14.56
C ILE A 36 -1.00 13.31 14.12
N ASP A 37 -0.78 12.58 13.04
CA ASP A 37 -1.77 11.64 12.51
C ASP A 37 -1.55 10.20 12.99
N ALA A 38 -2.47 9.31 12.66
CA ALA A 38 -2.42 7.90 13.06
C ALA A 38 -1.17 7.13 12.60
N LEU A 39 -0.43 7.64 11.61
CA LEU A 39 0.83 7.07 11.14
C LEU A 39 2.05 7.67 11.86
N ASN A 40 1.83 8.47 12.92
CA ASN A 40 2.85 9.23 13.64
C ASN A 40 3.63 10.20 12.74
N ARG A 41 2.98 10.74 11.70
CA ARG A 41 3.55 11.80 10.87
C ARG A 41 3.16 13.14 11.44
N LYS A 42 4.08 14.11 11.38
CA LYS A 42 3.76 15.49 11.72
C LYS A 42 3.43 16.27 10.47
N TRP A 43 2.23 16.81 10.45
CA TRP A 43 1.73 17.68 9.40
C TRP A 43 1.74 19.12 9.87
N GLN A 44 2.05 20.04 8.97
CA GLN A 44 1.68 21.44 9.09
C GLN A 44 0.40 21.66 8.30
N THR A 45 -0.55 22.42 8.84
CA THR A 45 -1.72 22.95 8.12
C THR A 45 -2.08 24.35 8.66
N ILE A 46 -3.17 24.94 8.19
CA ILE A 46 -3.63 26.27 8.58
C ILE A 46 -5.11 26.26 8.98
N GLY A 47 -5.51 27.19 9.85
CA GLY A 47 -6.92 27.41 10.19
C GLY A 47 -7.11 28.65 11.06
N LEU A 48 -8.33 29.17 11.16
CA LEU A 48 -8.65 30.22 12.14
C LEU A 48 -8.81 29.59 13.53
N ASN A 49 -9.35 28.38 13.57
CA ASN A 49 -9.51 27.56 14.76
C ASN A 49 -9.15 26.09 14.45
N VAL A 50 -9.22 25.23 15.47
CA VAL A 50 -8.93 23.80 15.36
C VAL A 50 -9.82 23.11 14.33
N SER A 51 -11.12 23.42 14.30
CA SER A 51 -12.07 22.80 13.37
C SER A 51 -11.74 23.13 11.91
N ASP A 52 -11.37 24.39 11.64
CA ASP A 52 -10.95 24.80 10.30
C ASP A 52 -9.66 24.08 9.88
N ALA A 53 -8.68 23.99 10.78
CA ALA A 53 -7.43 23.30 10.52
C ALA A 53 -7.65 21.81 10.20
N ILE A 54 -8.56 21.14 10.91
CA ILE A 54 -8.96 19.76 10.60
C ILE A 54 -9.61 19.71 9.21
N GLN A 55 -10.51 20.63 8.88
CA GLN A 55 -11.18 20.64 7.58
C GLN A 55 -10.19 20.85 6.42
N VAL A 56 -9.17 21.70 6.60
CA VAL A 56 -8.11 21.91 5.61
C VAL A 56 -7.24 20.65 5.50
N PHE A 57 -6.81 20.06 6.61
CA PHE A 57 -6.08 18.79 6.63
C PHE A 57 -6.81 17.65 5.91
N GLU A 58 -8.13 17.55 6.08
CA GLU A 58 -8.97 16.54 5.44
C GLU A 58 -9.06 16.71 3.91
N GLN A 59 -8.80 17.91 3.38
CA GLN A 59 -8.72 18.16 1.93
C GLN A 59 -7.45 17.57 1.30
N GLY A 60 -6.46 17.22 2.13
CA GLY A 60 -5.25 16.52 1.71
C GLY A 60 -4.04 17.43 1.63
N ASN A 61 -2.94 16.85 1.17
CA ASN A 61 -1.72 17.59 0.94
C ASN A 61 -1.92 18.67 -0.13
N ASP A 62 -1.48 19.88 0.21
CA ASP A 62 -1.16 20.95 -0.71
C ASP A 62 0.21 21.50 -0.28
N ASP A 63 1.20 21.53 -1.19
CA ASP A 63 2.61 21.82 -0.84
C ASP A 63 2.84 23.19 -0.18
N ASN A 64 1.84 24.07 -0.22
CA ASN A 64 1.88 25.42 0.33
C ASN A 64 1.49 25.45 1.80
N TRP A 65 0.36 24.84 2.16
CA TRP A 65 -0.27 25.00 3.46
C TRP A 65 -0.32 23.69 4.24
N THR A 66 -0.70 22.60 3.57
CA THR A 66 -0.94 21.30 4.20
C THR A 66 0.10 20.28 3.75
N ARG A 67 1.12 20.03 4.56
CA ARG A 67 2.20 19.11 4.17
C ARG A 67 2.82 18.40 5.36
N ILE A 68 3.42 17.25 5.09
CA ILE A 68 4.22 16.52 6.07
C ILE A 68 5.52 17.31 6.29
N ILE A 69 5.79 17.67 7.54
CA ILE A 69 7.03 18.34 7.95
C ILE A 69 7.98 17.39 8.69
N GLU A 70 7.46 16.33 9.31
CA GLU A 70 8.25 15.23 9.85
C GLU A 70 7.60 13.90 9.40
N PRO A 71 8.32 13.04 8.66
CA PRO A 71 7.78 11.77 8.19
C PRO A 71 7.58 10.80 9.37
N ALA A 72 6.93 9.66 9.09
CA ALA A 72 6.75 8.63 10.09
C ALA A 72 8.12 8.06 10.50
N PRO A 73 8.37 7.83 11.80
CA PRO A 73 9.58 7.13 12.21
C PRO A 73 9.55 5.67 11.73
N TYR A 74 10.73 5.13 11.43
CA TYR A 74 10.84 3.70 11.14
C TYR A 74 10.44 2.88 12.38
N ASN A 75 9.55 1.93 12.20
CA ASN A 75 9.08 1.03 13.25
C ASN A 75 9.44 -0.43 12.89
N PRO A 76 10.43 -1.05 13.57
CA PRO A 76 10.85 -2.42 13.31
C PRO A 76 9.81 -3.47 13.72
N ASP A 77 8.82 -3.08 14.52
CA ASP A 77 7.77 -3.95 15.03
C ASP A 77 6.41 -3.71 14.34
N LEU A 78 6.38 -2.86 13.32
CA LEU A 78 5.15 -2.46 12.62
C LEU A 78 4.43 -3.66 12.03
N SER A 79 3.34 -4.13 12.64
CA SER A 79 2.55 -5.24 12.12
C SER A 79 1.58 -4.80 11.02
N ILE A 80 1.15 -5.75 10.19
CA ILE A 80 0.10 -5.47 9.19
C ILE A 80 -1.24 -5.09 9.85
N ASN A 81 -1.52 -5.64 11.03
CA ASN A 81 -2.71 -5.32 11.79
C ASN A 81 -2.65 -3.90 12.35
N ASP A 82 -1.46 -3.45 12.78
CA ASP A 82 -1.25 -2.06 13.20
C ASP A 82 -1.56 -1.11 12.04
N LEU A 83 -1.04 -1.40 10.84
CA LEU A 83 -1.34 -0.61 9.64
C LEU A 83 -2.83 -0.57 9.29
N ILE A 84 -3.49 -1.73 9.33
CA ILE A 84 -4.94 -1.82 9.06
C ILE A 84 -5.72 -0.92 10.02
N ASN A 85 -5.33 -0.89 11.30
CA ASN A 85 -5.95 -0.06 12.32
C ASN A 85 -5.64 1.43 12.13
N MET A 86 -4.36 1.79 11.93
CA MET A 86 -3.92 3.18 11.72
C MET A 86 -4.55 3.81 10.48
N LEU A 87 -4.76 3.01 9.42
CA LEU A 87 -5.36 3.46 8.18
C LEU A 87 -6.88 3.47 8.21
N ASP A 88 -7.54 3.03 9.29
CA ASP A 88 -8.99 2.85 9.39
C ASP A 88 -9.55 2.03 8.21
N ILE A 89 -9.06 0.80 8.06
CA ILE A 89 -9.55 -0.15 7.06
C ILE A 89 -10.59 -1.06 7.72
N SER A 90 -11.83 -0.96 7.28
CA SER A 90 -12.92 -1.74 7.88
C SER A 90 -12.71 -3.26 7.69
N PRO A 91 -13.21 -4.08 8.63
CA PRO A 91 -13.10 -5.54 8.53
C PRO A 91 -13.69 -6.14 7.25
N GLU A 92 -14.75 -5.52 6.72
CA GLU A 92 -15.47 -5.92 5.51
C GLU A 92 -14.67 -5.63 4.23
N ALA A 93 -13.66 -4.77 4.30
CA ALA A 93 -12.76 -4.46 3.20
C ALA A 93 -11.71 -5.58 2.99
N TRP A 94 -12.16 -6.84 2.97
CA TRP A 94 -11.31 -8.03 2.95
C TRP A 94 -10.28 -8.02 1.82
N ARG A 95 -10.65 -7.52 0.63
CA ARG A 95 -9.76 -7.49 -0.54
C ARG A 95 -8.50 -6.65 -0.29
N ILE A 96 -8.65 -5.41 0.16
CA ILE A 96 -7.48 -4.55 0.44
C ILE A 96 -6.68 -5.07 1.64
N ARG A 97 -7.33 -5.68 2.64
CA ARG A 97 -6.63 -6.29 3.79
C ARG A 97 -5.75 -7.46 3.34
N ASN A 98 -6.27 -8.33 2.48
CA ASN A 98 -5.50 -9.44 1.91
C ASN A 98 -4.36 -8.94 1.01
N ASP A 99 -4.65 -7.98 0.12
CA ASP A 99 -3.62 -7.39 -0.75
C ASP A 99 -2.48 -6.78 0.09
N MET A 100 -2.81 -6.06 1.17
CA MET A 100 -1.83 -5.50 2.09
C MET A 100 -0.97 -6.59 2.75
N GLN A 101 -1.57 -7.68 3.21
CA GLN A 101 -0.82 -8.80 3.82
C GLN A 101 0.15 -9.47 2.85
N ILE A 102 -0.25 -9.61 1.59
CA ILE A 102 0.54 -10.27 0.56
C ILE A 102 1.67 -9.36 0.05
N ILE A 103 1.35 -8.09 -0.24
CA ILE A 103 2.28 -7.14 -0.86
C ILE A 103 3.25 -6.57 0.18
N LEU A 104 2.75 -6.19 1.37
CA LEU A 104 3.52 -5.61 2.47
C LEU A 104 4.00 -6.69 3.45
N ASN A 105 4.51 -7.80 2.92
CA ASN A 105 4.83 -9.01 3.68
C ASN A 105 6.13 -8.92 4.51
N THR A 106 6.93 -7.86 4.37
CA THR A 106 8.10 -7.58 5.21
C THR A 106 7.95 -6.29 6.00
N VAL A 107 8.76 -6.08 7.04
CA VAL A 107 8.71 -4.84 7.83
C VAL A 107 9.19 -3.64 7.02
N GLU A 108 10.16 -3.85 6.13
CA GLU A 108 10.70 -2.85 5.22
C GLU A 108 9.61 -2.34 4.28
N ARG A 109 8.87 -3.25 3.63
CA ARG A 109 7.76 -2.88 2.72
C ARG A 109 6.63 -2.15 3.44
N ARG A 110 6.32 -2.54 4.68
CA ARG A 110 5.34 -1.85 5.53
C ARG A 110 5.76 -0.41 5.85
N ASN A 111 7.00 -0.21 6.27
CA ASN A 111 7.54 1.12 6.55
C ASN A 111 7.65 1.97 5.27
N GLU A 112 8.03 1.36 4.15
CA GLU A 112 8.07 2.03 2.85
C GLU A 112 6.68 2.54 2.44
N TYR A 113 5.64 1.72 2.63
CA TYR A 113 4.26 2.11 2.36
C TYR A 113 3.84 3.34 3.20
N VAL A 114 4.16 3.34 4.50
CA VAL A 114 3.88 4.47 5.40
C VAL A 114 4.59 5.74 4.96
N ASN A 115 5.84 5.62 4.52
CA ASN A 115 6.64 6.75 4.08
C ASN A 115 6.18 7.32 2.73
N ARG A 116 5.63 6.49 1.85
CA ARG A 116 5.18 6.89 0.51
C ARG A 116 3.74 7.35 0.46
N ILE A 117 2.87 6.84 1.34
CA ILE A 117 1.49 7.31 1.37
C ILE A 117 1.46 8.74 1.89
N VAL A 118 0.91 9.67 1.12
CA VAL A 118 0.71 11.04 1.56
C VAL A 118 -0.72 11.19 2.09
N ASN A 119 -1.69 11.13 1.17
CA ASN A 119 -3.11 11.20 1.49
C ASN A 119 -3.67 9.82 1.86
N VAL A 120 -4.36 9.69 3.01
CA VAL A 120 -4.95 8.42 3.44
C VAL A 120 -6.45 8.37 3.14
N ASN A 121 -6.78 8.16 1.87
CA ASN A 121 -8.13 7.82 1.44
C ASN A 121 -8.13 6.46 0.72
N ARG A 122 -9.32 5.93 0.42
CA ARG A 122 -9.48 4.62 -0.22
C ARG A 122 -8.72 4.50 -1.53
N GLU A 123 -8.76 5.53 -2.37
CA GLU A 123 -8.17 5.51 -3.71
C GLU A 123 -6.64 5.59 -3.62
N SER A 124 -6.11 6.54 -2.84
CA SER A 124 -4.67 6.67 -2.61
C SER A 124 -4.06 5.41 -1.97
N ARG A 125 -4.76 4.80 -1.00
CA ARG A 125 -4.32 3.52 -0.40
C ARG A 125 -4.21 2.40 -1.44
N PHE A 126 -5.21 2.28 -2.31
CA PHE A 126 -5.28 1.24 -3.33
C PHE A 126 -4.23 1.44 -4.43
N LEU A 127 -4.14 2.67 -4.96
CA LEU A 127 -3.19 3.04 -6.03
C LEU A 127 -1.75 2.80 -5.60
N LEU A 128 -1.35 3.31 -4.43
CA LEU A 128 0.01 3.14 -3.94
C LEU A 128 0.35 1.67 -3.71
N LEU A 129 -0.59 0.90 -3.13
CA LEU A 129 -0.36 -0.52 -2.86
C LEU A 129 -0.10 -1.32 -4.14
N HIS A 130 -0.86 -1.05 -5.20
CA HIS A 130 -0.69 -1.72 -6.50
C HIS A 130 0.56 -1.24 -7.23
N GLN A 131 0.89 0.05 -7.15
CA GLN A 131 2.16 0.58 -7.67
C GLN A 131 3.36 -0.13 -7.01
N MET A 132 3.35 -0.24 -5.69
CA MET A 132 4.43 -0.92 -4.95
C MET A 132 4.51 -2.41 -5.30
N LYS A 133 3.37 -3.08 -5.49
CA LYS A 133 3.35 -4.47 -5.97
C LYS A 133 4.10 -4.60 -7.31
N ASP A 134 3.82 -3.74 -8.27
CA ASP A 134 4.44 -3.80 -9.60
C ASP A 134 5.96 -3.55 -9.50
N GLU A 135 6.37 -2.57 -8.70
CA GLU A 135 7.79 -2.28 -8.42
C GLU A 135 8.49 -3.48 -7.76
N TYR A 136 7.86 -4.14 -6.80
CA TYR A 136 8.41 -5.34 -6.15
C TYR A 136 8.52 -6.52 -7.11
N LEU A 137 7.54 -6.72 -8.00
CA LEU A 137 7.62 -7.76 -9.03
C LEU A 137 8.76 -7.50 -10.02
N GLN A 138 9.09 -6.23 -10.29
CA GLN A 138 10.14 -5.86 -11.26
C GLN A 138 11.55 -5.83 -10.66
N HIS A 139 11.69 -5.45 -9.38
CA HIS A 139 12.99 -5.08 -8.82
C HIS A 139 13.34 -5.78 -7.50
N ASP A 140 12.37 -6.34 -6.79
CA ASP A 140 12.54 -6.94 -5.46
C ASP A 140 11.79 -8.28 -5.38
N GLN A 141 11.93 -9.10 -6.42
CA GLN A 141 11.29 -10.40 -6.46
C GLN A 141 12.05 -11.41 -5.60
N LEU A 142 11.32 -12.38 -5.03
CA LEU A 142 11.90 -13.51 -4.33
C LEU A 142 12.94 -14.21 -5.22
N THR A 143 14.09 -14.55 -4.65
CA THR A 143 15.12 -15.29 -5.41
C THR A 143 14.58 -16.65 -5.85
N TYR A 144 15.02 -17.13 -7.02
CA TYR A 144 14.53 -18.39 -7.58
C TYR A 144 14.77 -19.57 -6.64
N GLU A 145 15.94 -19.61 -5.99
CA GLU A 145 16.27 -20.65 -5.01
C GLU A 145 15.30 -20.65 -3.84
N HIS A 146 15.05 -19.46 -3.26
CA HIS A 146 14.15 -19.36 -2.12
C HIS A 146 12.70 -19.66 -2.52
N PHE A 147 12.26 -19.22 -3.70
CA PHE A 147 10.95 -19.59 -4.25
C PHE A 147 10.79 -21.10 -4.40
N MET A 148 11.76 -21.80 -5.00
CA MET A 148 11.71 -23.26 -5.17
C MET A 148 11.65 -24.00 -3.82
N GLN A 149 12.42 -23.53 -2.82
CA GLN A 149 12.37 -24.09 -1.46
C GLN A 149 10.99 -23.94 -0.82
N LEU A 150 10.38 -22.75 -0.92
CA LEU A 150 9.02 -22.53 -0.42
C LEU A 150 8.00 -23.39 -1.19
N TYR A 151 8.15 -23.48 -2.51
CA TYR A 151 7.23 -24.23 -3.37
C TYR A 151 7.21 -25.72 -3.02
N ALA A 152 8.37 -26.31 -2.71
CA ALA A 152 8.47 -27.72 -2.31
C ALA A 152 7.71 -28.05 -1.01
N VAL A 153 7.50 -27.06 -0.13
CA VAL A 153 6.82 -27.24 1.16
C VAL A 153 5.35 -26.80 1.10
N ASN A 154 5.07 -25.66 0.46
CA ASN A 154 3.74 -25.08 0.34
C ASN A 154 3.62 -24.34 -1.01
N PRO A 155 3.22 -25.03 -2.09
CA PRO A 155 3.08 -24.44 -3.42
C PRO A 155 2.16 -23.22 -3.47
N VAL A 156 1.01 -23.28 -2.78
CA VAL A 156 0.01 -22.20 -2.75
C VAL A 156 0.59 -20.95 -2.10
N GLY A 157 1.25 -21.10 -0.94
CA GLY A 157 1.91 -20.00 -0.25
C GLY A 157 3.08 -19.42 -1.04
N ALA A 158 3.90 -20.28 -1.65
CA ALA A 158 5.02 -19.86 -2.47
C ALA A 158 4.57 -19.05 -3.69
N LEU A 159 3.55 -19.53 -4.41
CA LEU A 159 2.98 -18.82 -5.55
C LEU A 159 2.35 -17.50 -5.11
N THR A 160 1.63 -17.48 -3.99
CA THR A 160 1.05 -16.25 -3.42
C THR A 160 2.11 -15.18 -3.20
N MET A 161 3.25 -15.56 -2.59
CA MET A 161 4.38 -14.66 -2.36
C MET A 161 5.10 -14.27 -3.64
N TYR A 162 5.24 -15.20 -4.60
CA TYR A 162 6.01 -14.97 -5.82
C TYR A 162 5.28 -14.11 -6.85
N PHE A 163 3.95 -14.23 -6.93
CA PHE A 163 3.08 -13.44 -7.80
C PHE A 163 2.52 -12.19 -7.12
N LEU A 164 2.71 -12.05 -5.80
CA LEU A 164 2.10 -11.03 -4.94
C LEU A 164 0.58 -10.93 -5.20
N GLN A 165 -0.09 -12.09 -5.21
CA GLN A 165 -1.50 -12.26 -5.52
C GLN A 165 -2.12 -13.31 -4.60
N SER A 166 -3.39 -13.13 -4.24
CA SER A 166 -4.13 -14.14 -3.50
C SER A 166 -4.36 -15.36 -4.39
N ILE A 167 -3.73 -16.48 -4.05
CA ILE A 167 -3.88 -17.76 -4.76
C ILE A 167 -4.49 -18.75 -3.77
N ASP A 168 -5.62 -19.34 -4.15
CA ASP A 168 -6.26 -20.39 -3.38
C ASP A 168 -5.92 -21.78 -3.92
N ILE A 169 -6.37 -22.81 -3.20
CA ILE A 169 -6.10 -24.20 -3.54
C ILE A 169 -6.73 -24.61 -4.88
N ILE A 170 -7.86 -24.03 -5.26
CA ILE A 170 -8.57 -24.33 -6.51
C ILE A 170 -7.75 -23.78 -7.67
N THR A 171 -7.33 -22.51 -7.59
CA THR A 171 -6.47 -21.89 -8.62
C THR A 171 -5.13 -22.61 -8.74
N TYR A 172 -4.58 -23.14 -7.65
CA TYR A 172 -3.38 -23.96 -7.70
C TYR A 172 -3.60 -25.30 -8.42
N TRP A 173 -4.75 -25.96 -8.25
CA TRP A 173 -5.05 -27.20 -8.96
C TRP A 173 -5.23 -26.98 -10.46
N GLU A 174 -5.77 -25.84 -10.87
CA GLU A 174 -5.82 -25.42 -12.28
C GLU A 174 -4.40 -25.27 -12.85
N TRP A 175 -3.52 -24.61 -12.10
CA TRP A 175 -2.09 -24.50 -12.44
C TRP A 175 -1.40 -25.86 -12.59
N GLU A 176 -1.59 -26.77 -11.65
CA GLU A 176 -1.01 -28.11 -11.71
C GLU A 176 -1.56 -28.92 -12.89
N ALA A 177 -2.88 -28.86 -13.13
CA ALA A 177 -3.53 -29.54 -14.25
C ALA A 177 -3.09 -29.00 -15.62
N ALA A 178 -2.75 -27.72 -15.70
CA ALA A 178 -2.12 -27.09 -16.87
C ALA A 178 -0.64 -27.50 -17.07
N GLY A 179 -0.12 -28.38 -16.22
CA GLY A 179 1.29 -28.80 -16.24
C GLY A 179 2.22 -27.70 -15.72
N GLY A 180 1.73 -26.85 -14.82
CA GLY A 180 2.47 -25.80 -14.16
C GLY A 180 3.46 -26.33 -13.12
N THR A 181 4.67 -25.75 -13.10
CA THR A 181 5.73 -26.09 -12.15
C THR A 181 6.43 -24.83 -11.63
N CYS A 182 7.23 -24.92 -10.57
CA CYS A 182 7.98 -23.75 -10.11
C CYS A 182 8.96 -23.23 -11.18
N GLU A 183 9.54 -24.10 -12.01
CA GLU A 183 10.41 -23.70 -13.12
C GLU A 183 9.66 -22.89 -14.18
N LYS A 184 8.43 -23.30 -14.53
CA LYS A 184 7.57 -22.52 -15.44
C LYS A 184 7.19 -21.17 -14.84
N ALA A 185 6.83 -21.13 -13.57
CA ALA A 185 6.52 -19.87 -12.89
C ALA A 185 7.72 -18.90 -12.93
N ILE A 186 8.94 -19.41 -12.67
CA ILE A 186 10.19 -18.63 -12.78
C ILE A 186 10.40 -18.17 -14.22
N GLN A 187 10.25 -19.06 -15.20
CA GLN A 187 10.42 -18.73 -16.61
C GLN A 187 9.48 -17.59 -17.02
N TYR A 188 8.19 -17.75 -16.74
CA TYR A 188 7.17 -16.77 -17.13
C TYR A 188 7.41 -15.41 -16.48
N LYS A 189 7.79 -15.39 -15.19
CA LYS A 189 8.13 -14.14 -14.49
C LYS A 189 9.43 -13.50 -14.99
N ARG A 190 10.39 -14.30 -15.45
CA ARG A 190 11.62 -13.77 -16.06
C ARG A 190 11.35 -13.09 -17.40
N GLU A 191 10.42 -13.63 -18.18
CA GLU A 191 10.02 -13.07 -19.47
C GLU A 191 9.10 -11.85 -19.30
N GLU A 192 8.12 -11.95 -18.40
CA GLU A 192 7.17 -10.90 -18.10
C GLU A 192 6.94 -10.80 -16.58
N PRO A 193 7.69 -9.93 -15.86
CA PRO A 193 7.61 -9.83 -14.40
C PRO A 193 6.21 -9.50 -13.87
N LEU A 194 5.43 -8.75 -14.65
CA LEU A 194 4.07 -8.34 -14.29
C LEU A 194 2.99 -9.36 -14.64
N MET A 195 3.35 -10.51 -15.23
CA MET A 195 2.39 -11.54 -15.63
C MET A 195 1.49 -11.96 -14.44
N PRO A 196 0.17 -11.77 -14.52
CA PRO A 196 -0.78 -12.27 -13.53
C PRO A 196 -0.79 -13.79 -13.45
N PHE A 197 -1.15 -14.35 -12.29
CA PHE A 197 -1.13 -15.81 -12.13
C PHE A 197 -2.13 -16.52 -13.07
N ILE A 198 -3.28 -15.90 -13.34
CA ILE A 198 -4.24 -16.44 -14.30
C ILE A 198 -3.66 -16.56 -15.72
N GLN A 199 -2.88 -15.56 -16.17
CA GLN A 199 -2.21 -15.62 -17.48
C GLN A 199 -1.09 -16.67 -17.51
N ALA A 200 -0.42 -16.90 -16.37
CA ALA A 200 0.53 -18.00 -16.25
C ALA A 200 -0.16 -19.36 -16.46
N ILE A 201 -1.35 -19.56 -15.89
CA ILE A 201 -2.16 -20.78 -16.08
C ILE A 201 -2.55 -20.92 -17.55
N GLU A 202 -3.14 -19.88 -18.15
CA GLU A 202 -3.54 -19.86 -19.56
C GLU A 202 -2.37 -20.23 -20.48
N ARG A 203 -1.20 -19.64 -20.24
CA ARG A 203 0.02 -19.95 -21.00
C ARG A 203 0.47 -21.40 -20.81
N ALA A 204 0.43 -21.92 -19.59
CA ALA A 204 0.80 -23.31 -19.33
C ALA A 204 -0.15 -24.30 -20.03
N GLU A 205 -1.45 -23.99 -20.09
CA GLU A 205 -2.43 -24.77 -20.85
C GLU A 205 -2.15 -24.78 -22.34
N ASP A 206 -1.85 -23.61 -22.92
CA ASP A 206 -1.53 -23.48 -24.34
C ASP A 206 -0.28 -24.28 -24.70
N GLU A 207 0.78 -24.17 -23.88
CA GLU A 207 2.01 -24.94 -24.03
C GLU A 207 1.75 -26.46 -23.92
N ALA A 208 0.91 -26.89 -22.98
CA ALA A 208 0.53 -28.31 -22.83
C ALA A 208 -0.28 -28.84 -24.02
N ARG A 209 -1.07 -27.99 -24.68
CA ARG A 209 -1.84 -28.32 -25.89
C ARG A 209 -0.99 -28.21 -27.17
N GLY A 210 0.27 -27.81 -27.08
CA GLY A 210 1.14 -27.58 -28.24
C GLY A 210 0.72 -26.37 -29.07
N ILE A 211 -0.08 -25.48 -28.50
CA ILE A 211 -0.47 -24.21 -29.12
C ILE A 211 0.67 -23.23 -28.83
N VAL A 212 1.41 -22.83 -29.88
CA VAL A 212 2.41 -21.77 -29.75
C VAL A 212 1.64 -20.47 -29.53
N SER A 213 1.54 -20.04 -28.28
CA SER A 213 1.00 -18.75 -27.91
C SER A 213 1.90 -17.64 -28.49
N GLY A 214 1.46 -17.02 -29.59
CA GLY A 214 2.00 -15.77 -30.07
C GLY A 214 1.42 -14.62 -29.25
N PHE A 215 2.17 -14.17 -28.25
CA PHE A 215 2.01 -12.83 -27.67
C PHE A 215 3.18 -11.97 -28.13
#